data_AF-A0A5Q2RPA4-F1
#
_entry.id   AF-A0A5Q2RPA4-F1
#
_cell.length_a   1.000
_cell.length_b   1.000
_cell.length_c   1.000
_cell.angle_alpha   90.00
_cell.angle_beta   90.00
_cell.angle_gamma   90.00
#
_symmetry.space_group_name_H-M   'P 1'
#
loop_
_entity.id
_entity.type
_entity.pdbx_description
1 polymer ?
#
loop_
_entity_poly.entity_id
_entity_poly.type
_entity_poly.pdbx_seq_one_letter_code
_entity_poly.pdbx_strand_id
1 'polypeptide(L)'
;MAALGSLGAALAVFVSATVALVALRSASDAIAGVGETASERVPFLGGHPPETHAWSRFHARYYVMALLFLAFDMEMVFMYPWAVVFVREGGIALAEMGMFITILLLGVLYAWRERALRWA
;
A
#
# COMPACT_ATOMS: atom_id res chain seq x y z
N MET A 1 -4.88 29.56 18.59
CA MET A 1 -3.65 30.19 18.04
C MET A 1 -2.38 29.37 18.28
N ALA A 2 -2.22 28.65 19.41
CA ALA A 2 -1.03 27.80 19.66
C ALA A 2 -0.89 26.60 18.69
N ALA A 3 -2.00 25.93 18.32
CA ALA A 3 -1.99 24.78 17.41
C ALA A 3 -1.58 25.13 15.96
N LEU A 4 -1.84 26.37 15.52
CA LEU A 4 -1.44 26.82 14.18
C LEU A 4 0.08 27.07 14.11
N GLY A 5 0.67 27.51 15.23
CA GLY A 5 2.12 27.72 15.36
C GLY A 5 2.90 26.40 15.44
N SER A 6 2.39 25.40 16.15
CA SER A 6 3.02 24.07 16.21
C SER A 6 2.96 23.33 14.87
N LEU A 7 1.87 23.47 14.11
CA LEU A 7 1.76 22.94 12.74
C LEU A 7 2.75 23.64 11.79
N GLY A 8 2.89 24.96 11.88
CA GLY A 8 3.87 25.71 11.08
C GLY A 8 5.32 25.30 11.37
N ALA A 9 5.65 25.08 12.64
CA ALA A 9 6.97 24.58 13.04
C ALA A 9 7.21 23.14 12.53
N ALA A 10 6.22 22.25 12.64
CA ALA A 10 6.32 20.90 12.11
C ALA A 10 6.51 20.89 10.58
N LEU A 11 5.82 21.78 9.86
CA LEU A 11 5.93 21.90 8.40
C LEU A 11 7.31 22.45 8.00
N ALA A 12 7.83 23.44 8.73
CA ALA A 12 9.17 23.96 8.50
C ALA A 12 10.26 22.90 8.73
N VAL A 13 10.12 22.06 9.76
CA VAL A 13 11.03 20.94 10.02
C VAL A 13 10.93 19.87 8.93
N PHE A 14 9.71 19.54 8.47
CA PHE A 14 9.53 18.57 7.40
C PHE A 14 10.14 19.05 6.07
N VAL A 15 9.94 20.33 5.73
CA VAL A 15 10.51 20.94 4.53
C VAL A 15 12.04 21.00 4.64
N SER A 16 12.58 21.44 5.76
CA SER A 16 14.04 21.52 5.95
C SER A 16 14.69 20.13 5.92
N ALA A 17 14.06 19.12 6.52
CA ALA A 17 14.51 17.74 6.44
C ALA A 17 14.50 17.21 5.00
N THR A 18 13.45 17.50 4.23
CA THR A 18 13.35 17.10 2.82
C THR A 18 14.43 17.77 1.97
N VAL A 19 14.63 19.08 2.14
CA VAL A 19 15.67 19.85 1.43
C VAL A 19 17.06 19.32 1.79
N ALA A 20 17.33 19.02 3.06
CA ALA A 20 18.59 18.44 3.50
C ALA A 20 18.83 17.07 2.86
N LEU A 21 17.81 16.20 2.79
CA LEU A 21 17.91 14.87 2.20
C LEU A 21 18.19 14.94 0.69
N VAL A 22 17.54 15.85 -0.02
CA VAL A 22 17.80 16.10 -1.44
C VAL A 22 19.21 16.64 -1.66
N ALA A 23 19.63 17.62 -0.85
CA ALA A 23 20.97 18.20 -0.94
C ALA A 23 22.07 17.16 -0.67
N LEU A 24 21.90 16.32 0.36
CA LEU A 24 22.81 15.21 0.68
C LEU A 24 22.89 14.20 -0.46
N ARG A 25 21.76 13.84 -1.08
CA ARG A 25 21.77 12.94 -2.24
C ARG A 25 22.52 13.55 -3.43
N SER A 26 22.24 14.81 -3.76
CA SER A 26 22.95 15.49 -4.85
C SER A 26 24.45 15.66 -4.59
N ALA A 27 24.83 15.90 -3.33
CA ALA A 27 26.23 15.98 -2.93
C ALA A 27 26.90 14.60 -2.99
N SER A 28 26.20 13.54 -2.58
CA SER A 28 26.66 12.16 -2.74
C SER A 28 26.93 11.81 -4.19
N ASP A 29 26.01 12.16 -5.10
CA ASP A 29 26.16 11.91 -6.54
C ASP A 29 27.33 12.72 -7.13
N ALA A 30 27.52 13.97 -6.68
CA ALA A 30 28.63 14.83 -7.11
C ALA A 30 30.01 14.35 -6.59
N ILE A 31 30.07 13.84 -5.35
CA ILE A 31 31.31 13.31 -4.75
C ILE A 31 31.64 11.94 -5.33
N ALA A 32 30.63 11.11 -5.60
CA ALA A 32 30.82 9.76 -6.12
C ALA A 32 31.62 9.76 -7.42
N GLY A 33 31.42 10.77 -8.30
CA GLY A 33 32.30 11.05 -9.45
C GLY A 33 32.40 9.94 -10.52
N VAL A 34 31.82 8.77 -10.26
CA VAL A 34 31.79 7.60 -11.13
C VAL A 34 30.47 7.64 -11.88
N GLY A 35 30.53 8.02 -13.15
CA GLY A 35 29.39 7.83 -14.04
C GLY A 35 29.19 6.32 -14.26
N GLU A 36 27.95 5.85 -14.07
CA GLU A 36 27.60 4.46 -14.37
C GLU A 36 28.00 4.13 -15.81
N THR A 37 28.80 3.08 -15.96
CA THR A 37 29.18 2.52 -17.25
C THR A 37 27.95 1.93 -17.94
N ALA A 38 28.00 1.76 -19.27
CA ALA A 38 26.87 1.20 -20.01
C ALA A 38 26.44 -0.19 -19.50
N SER A 39 27.38 -0.96 -18.91
CA SER A 39 27.11 -2.28 -18.32
C SER A 39 26.50 -2.23 -16.91
N GLU A 40 26.62 -1.11 -16.18
CA GLU A 40 25.98 -0.93 -14.88
C GLU A 40 24.53 -0.46 -15.01
N ARG A 41 24.18 0.14 -16.16
CA ARG A 41 22.81 0.63 -16.45
C ARG A 41 21.85 -0.45 -16.92
N VAL A 42 22.32 -1.68 -17.11
CA VAL A 42 21.49 -2.83 -17.47
C VAL A 42 21.20 -3.68 -16.23
N PRO A 43 20.06 -4.38 -16.17
CA PRO A 43 19.72 -5.23 -15.03
C PRO A 43 20.86 -6.22 -14.70
N PHE A 44 21.23 -6.26 -13.41
CA PHE A 44 22.42 -6.90 -12.84
C PHE A 44 22.68 -8.36 -13.28
N LEU A 45 21.66 -9.12 -13.69
CA LEU A 45 21.79 -10.54 -14.02
C LEU A 45 21.59 -10.87 -15.52
N GLY A 46 21.25 -9.89 -16.35
CA GLY A 46 20.77 -10.15 -17.70
C GLY A 46 21.83 -10.04 -18.79
N GLY A 47 22.70 -9.03 -18.73
CA GLY A 47 23.60 -8.66 -19.84
C GLY A 47 22.89 -8.24 -21.15
N HIS A 48 21.58 -8.51 -21.26
CA HIS A 48 20.71 -8.19 -22.37
C HIS A 48 19.71 -7.11 -21.97
N PRO A 49 19.31 -6.23 -22.91
CA PRO A 49 18.23 -5.29 -22.66
C PRO A 49 16.93 -6.06 -22.38
N PRO A 50 16.03 -5.52 -21.53
CA PRO A 50 14.78 -6.19 -21.20
C PRO A 50 13.94 -6.44 -22.45
N GLU A 51 13.58 -7.70 -22.68
CA GLU A 51 12.80 -8.12 -23.85
C GLU A 51 11.32 -7.69 -23.76
N THR A 52 10.81 -7.55 -22.54
CA THR A 52 9.43 -7.13 -22.27
C THR A 52 9.37 -5.72 -21.70
N HIS A 53 8.36 -4.98 -22.15
CA HIS A 53 8.09 -3.63 -21.65
C HIS A 53 7.79 -3.66 -20.13
N ALA A 54 8.29 -2.66 -19.39
CA ALA A 54 8.12 -2.55 -17.93
C ALA A 54 6.66 -2.60 -17.44
N TRP A 55 5.67 -2.32 -18.30
CA TRP A 55 4.24 -2.32 -17.97
C TRP A 55 3.51 -3.56 -18.47
N SER A 56 4.25 -4.57 -18.96
CA SER A 56 3.68 -5.83 -19.38
C SER A 56 2.86 -6.45 -18.25
N ARG A 57 1.62 -6.82 -18.54
CA ARG A 57 0.69 -7.42 -17.58
C ARG A 57 1.02 -8.90 -17.45
N PHE A 58 1.99 -9.22 -16.58
CA PHE A 58 2.51 -10.58 -16.43
C PHE A 58 1.40 -11.59 -16.15
N HIS A 59 0.48 -11.33 -15.20
CA HIS A 59 -0.68 -12.20 -14.94
C HIS A 59 -1.86 -11.45 -14.28
N ALA A 60 -3.09 -11.82 -14.63
CA ALA A 60 -4.32 -11.26 -14.02
C ALA A 60 -4.49 -11.63 -12.52
N ARG A 61 -3.82 -12.69 -12.07
CA ARG A 61 -3.94 -13.24 -10.69
C ARG A 61 -3.63 -12.24 -9.58
N TYR A 62 -2.70 -11.31 -9.82
CA TYR A 62 -2.33 -10.28 -8.83
C TYR A 62 -3.45 -9.26 -8.59
N TYR A 63 -4.28 -8.99 -9.62
CA TYR A 63 -5.39 -8.04 -9.48
C TYR A 63 -6.46 -8.56 -8.55
N VAL A 64 -6.84 -9.84 -8.69
CA VAL A 64 -7.88 -10.44 -7.84
C VAL A 64 -7.43 -10.50 -6.38
N MET A 65 -6.15 -10.84 -6.13
CA MET A 65 -5.60 -10.81 -4.78
C MET A 65 -5.61 -9.40 -4.18
N ALA A 66 -5.23 -8.38 -4.96
CA ALA A 66 -5.24 -6.99 -4.50
C ALA A 66 -6.66 -6.48 -4.22
N LEU A 67 -7.64 -6.81 -5.08
CA LEU A 67 -9.04 -6.45 -4.89
C LEU A 67 -9.65 -7.16 -3.66
N LEU A 68 -9.33 -8.43 -3.46
CA LEU A 68 -9.77 -9.19 -2.28
C LEU A 68 -9.16 -8.60 -0.99
N PHE A 69 -7.86 -8.31 -1.01
CA PHE A 69 -7.19 -7.64 0.10
C PHE A 69 -7.80 -6.29 0.41
N LEU A 70 -8.05 -5.45 -0.60
CA LEU A 70 -8.65 -4.13 -0.42
C LEU A 70 -10.08 -4.23 0.15
N ALA A 71 -10.88 -5.18 -0.34
CA ALA A 71 -12.24 -5.38 0.16
C ALA A 71 -12.23 -5.80 1.64
N PHE A 72 -11.30 -6.67 2.03
CA PHE A 72 -11.13 -7.11 3.41
C PHE A 72 -10.55 -5.98 4.29
N ASP A 73 -9.56 -5.23 3.83
CA ASP A 73 -8.95 -4.12 4.60
C ASP A 73 -9.97 -3.01 4.90
N MET A 74 -10.88 -2.74 3.96
CA MET A 74 -11.98 -1.81 4.17
C MET A 74 -12.95 -2.26 5.28
N GLU A 75 -13.03 -3.55 5.60
CA GLU A 75 -13.87 -4.04 6.69
C GLU A 75 -13.40 -3.53 8.05
N MET A 76 -12.08 -3.44 8.27
CA MET A 76 -11.47 -2.97 9.52
C MET A 76 -11.82 -1.51 9.78
N VAL A 77 -11.91 -0.70 8.72
CA VAL A 77 -12.36 0.70 8.83
C VAL A 77 -13.80 0.78 9.36
N PHE A 78 -14.67 -0.16 8.97
CA PHE A 78 -16.04 -0.24 9.48
C PHE A 78 -16.13 -0.83 10.91
N MET A 79 -15.17 -1.67 11.31
CA MET A 79 -15.12 -2.22 12.67
C MET A 79 -14.94 -1.14 13.75
N TYR A 80 -14.14 -0.11 13.47
CA TYR A 80 -13.85 0.96 14.45
C TYR A 80 -15.10 1.72 14.93
N PRO A 81 -15.92 2.33 14.06
CA PRO A 81 -17.13 3.02 14.50
C PRO A 81 -18.17 2.04 15.07
N TRP A 82 -18.26 0.82 14.53
CA TRP A 82 -19.15 -0.21 15.07
C TRP A 82 -18.82 -0.55 16.53
N ALA A 83 -17.54 -0.72 16.87
CA ALA A 83 -17.12 -1.04 18.24
C ALA A 83 -17.54 0.04 19.25
N VAL A 84 -17.60 1.31 18.82
CA VAL A 84 -18.09 2.42 19.65
C VAL A 84 -19.60 2.34 19.85
N VAL A 85 -20.36 2.02 18.79
CA VAL A 85 -21.83 1.92 18.84
C VAL A 85 -22.30 0.68 19.60
N PHE A 86 -21.53 -0.40 19.56
CA PHE A 86 -21.82 -1.66 20.26
C PHE A 86 -22.11 -1.47 21.75
N VAL A 87 -21.44 -0.52 22.41
CA VAL A 87 -21.66 -0.22 23.83
C VAL A 87 -23.09 0.30 24.11
N ARG A 88 -23.72 0.95 23.13
CA ARG A 88 -25.06 1.54 23.26
C ARG A 88 -26.18 0.60 22.79
N GLU A 89 -25.95 -0.08 21.66
CA GLU A 89 -26.98 -0.88 20.96
C GLU A 89 -26.89 -2.39 21.28
N GLY A 90 -25.76 -2.85 21.83
CA GLY A 90 -25.57 -4.23 22.30
C GLY A 90 -25.84 -5.29 21.23
N GLY A 91 -26.88 -6.09 21.44
CA GLY A 91 -27.18 -7.28 20.63
C GLY A 91 -27.61 -6.98 19.19
N ILE A 92 -28.25 -5.83 18.93
CA ILE A 92 -28.65 -5.45 17.56
C ILE A 92 -27.40 -5.12 16.75
N ALA A 93 -26.50 -4.30 17.29
CA ALA A 93 -25.22 -4.00 16.66
C ALA A 93 -24.39 -5.27 16.43
N LEU A 94 -24.45 -6.27 17.34
CA LEU A 94 -23.79 -7.55 17.11
C LEU A 94 -24.33 -8.29 15.88
N ALA A 95 -25.65 -8.33 15.72
CA ALA A 95 -26.29 -9.00 14.59
C ALA A 95 -25.99 -8.29 13.26
N GLU A 96 -26.01 -6.96 13.24
CA GLU A 96 -25.64 -6.16 12.06
C GLU A 96 -24.20 -6.42 11.63
N MET A 97 -23.27 -6.45 12.58
CA MET A 97 -21.86 -6.73 12.28
C MET A 97 -21.61 -8.18 11.88
N GLY A 98 -22.29 -9.13 12.53
CA GLY A 98 -22.26 -10.53 12.15
C GLY A 98 -22.75 -10.74 10.71
N MET A 99 -23.84 -10.05 10.32
CA MET A 99 -24.34 -10.05 8.95
C MET A 99 -23.32 -9.46 7.98
N PHE A 100 -22.71 -8.32 8.32
CA PHE A 100 -21.69 -7.68 7.49
C PHE A 100 -20.48 -8.60 7.25
N ILE A 101 -19.92 -9.18 8.31
CA ILE A 101 -18.79 -10.13 8.22
C ILE A 101 -19.18 -11.36 7.39
N THR A 102 -20.39 -11.89 7.57
CA THR A 102 -20.87 -13.06 6.82
C THR A 102 -20.91 -12.79 5.32
N ILE A 103 -21.38 -11.61 4.90
CA ILE A 103 -21.43 -11.23 3.48
C ILE A 103 -20.02 -11.17 2.88
N LEU A 104 -19.04 -10.61 3.62
CA LEU A 104 -17.65 -10.56 3.16
C LEU A 104 -17.01 -11.96 3.08
N LEU A 105 -17.24 -12.80 4.08
CA LEU A 105 -16.80 -14.19 4.09
C LEU A 105 -17.37 -14.99 2.92
N LEU A 106 -18.62 -14.74 2.52
CA LEU A 106 -19.21 -15.34 1.32
C LEU A 106 -18.47 -14.92 0.04
N GLY A 107 -18.02 -13.66 -0.04
CA GLY A 107 -17.17 -13.19 -1.14
C GLY A 107 -15.82 -13.92 -1.21
N VAL A 108 -15.17 -14.12 -0.06
CA VAL A 108 -13.92 -14.90 0.03
C VAL A 108 -14.16 -16.36 -0.36
N LEU A 109 -15.24 -16.97 0.13
CA LEU A 109 -15.59 -18.35 -0.18
C LEU A 109 -15.87 -18.54 -1.67
N TYR A 110 -16.51 -17.55 -2.30
CA TYR A 110 -16.73 -17.53 -3.74
C TYR A 110 -15.40 -17.45 -4.51
N ALA A 111 -14.51 -16.54 -4.14
CA ALA A 111 -13.18 -16.42 -4.75
C ALA A 111 -12.34 -17.71 -4.60
N TRP A 112 -12.47 -18.39 -3.45
CA TRP A 112 -11.86 -19.70 -3.24
C TRP A 112 -12.43 -20.74 -4.21
N ARG A 113 -13.75 -20.83 -4.35
CA ARG A 113 -14.42 -21.75 -5.28
C ARG A 113 -13.93 -21.53 -6.72
N GLU A 114 -13.78 -20.28 -7.13
CA GLU A 114 -13.27 -19.91 -8.46
C GLU A 114 -11.78 -20.20 -8.67
N ARG A 115 -11.09 -20.71 -7.64
CA ARG A 115 -9.66 -21.01 -7.67
C ARG A 115 -8.80 -19.76 -7.94
N ALA A 116 -9.34 -18.56 -7.71
CA ALA A 116 -8.61 -17.31 -7.87
C ALA A 116 -7.36 -17.23 -6.96
N LEU A 117 -7.37 -18.00 -5.87
CA LEU A 117 -6.30 -18.09 -4.89
C LEU A 117 -5.20 -19.11 -5.26
N ARG A 118 -5.30 -19.82 -6.39
CA ARG A 118 -4.32 -20.87 -6.75
C ARG A 118 -3.04 -20.28 -7.33
N TRP A 119 -1.91 -20.79 -6.83
CA TRP A 119 -0.56 -20.38 -7.21
C TRP A 119 0.23 -21.55 -7.82
N ALA A 120 -0.34 -22.16 -8.86
CA ALA A 120 0.33 -23.17 -9.69
C ALA A 120 0.50 -22.63 -11.12
#